data_AF-A0A5N1JF22-F1
#
_entry.id   AF-A0A5N1JF22-F1
#
_cell.length_a   1.000
_cell.length_b   1.000
_cell.length_c   1.000
_cell.angle_alpha   90.00
_cell.angle_beta   90.00
_cell.angle_gamma   90.00
#
_symmetry.space_group_name_H-M   'P 1'
#
loop_
_entity.id
_entity.type
_entity.pdbx_description
1 polymer ?
#
loop_
_entity_poly.entity_id
_entity_poly.type
_entity_poly.pdbx_seq_one_letter_code
_entity_poly.pdbx_strand_id
1 'polypeptide(L)'
;MALTPPFNTTPQPYSQESTNVIYELLFCDSLTYYKNRIQSPYEYPWTVLLADTADASDLQNVAADPDVETRIKALACHRLRENGLPIEKRKLLAVVVEVGLDNGLDVLASYQDGTARYINQTERMVIWEAPDSRSNILTSNLFNASINIVTKIGPWDGPRRPHPVEGNVRISFLVSDGLYFGEGPINVLFSDALASPALTAATELMQYVTEKDLTNQ
;
A
#
# COMPACT_ATOMS: atom_id res chain seq x y z
N MET A 1 2.78 39.62 -4.10
CA MET A 1 1.78 38.81 -3.39
C MET A 1 2.26 37.38 -3.48
N ALA A 2 2.92 36.87 -2.44
CA ALA A 2 3.55 35.56 -2.48
C ALA A 2 2.47 34.47 -2.40
N LEU A 3 2.46 33.57 -3.38
CA LEU A 3 1.63 32.36 -3.37
C LEU A 3 2.30 31.38 -2.41
N THR A 4 1.78 31.28 -1.19
CA THR A 4 2.10 30.18 -0.27
C THR A 4 1.56 28.90 -0.89
N PRO A 5 2.34 27.82 -1.05
CA PRO A 5 1.79 26.53 -1.41
C PRO A 5 0.92 26.03 -0.23
N PRO A 6 -0.19 25.33 -0.49
CA PRO A 6 -0.90 24.63 0.57
C PRO A 6 -0.03 23.43 0.99
N PHE A 7 0.94 23.67 1.87
CA PHE A 7 1.65 22.58 2.53
C PHE A 7 0.60 21.81 3.34
N ASN A 8 0.33 20.57 2.91
CA ASN A 8 -0.35 19.57 3.70
C ASN A 8 0.27 19.59 5.11
N THR A 9 -0.48 20.01 6.12
CA THR A 9 -0.04 20.18 7.51
C THR A 9 0.13 18.85 8.25
N THR A 10 0.33 17.76 7.50
CA THR A 10 0.46 16.42 8.04
C THR A 10 1.94 16.12 8.26
N PRO A 11 2.37 15.77 9.48
CA PRO A 11 3.73 15.36 9.75
C PRO A 11 4.14 14.21 8.81
N GLN A 12 5.32 14.35 8.20
CA GLN A 12 5.90 13.30 7.38
C GLN A 12 6.67 12.33 8.28
N PRO A 13 6.61 11.01 8.03
CA PRO A 13 7.21 10.01 8.93
C PRO A 13 8.74 9.94 8.86
N TYR A 14 9.35 10.40 7.75
CA TYR A 14 10.78 10.29 7.52
C TYR A 14 11.45 11.67 7.35
N SER A 15 12.76 11.74 7.57
CA SER A 15 13.55 12.98 7.42
C SER A 15 13.85 13.30 5.96
N GLN A 16 14.09 12.30 5.10
CA GLN A 16 14.31 12.53 3.68
C GLN A 16 13.00 12.63 2.90
N GLU A 17 12.87 13.68 2.10
CA GLU A 17 11.71 13.88 1.23
C GLU A 17 11.53 12.72 0.23
N SER A 18 12.63 12.17 -0.30
CA SER A 18 12.59 11.03 -1.23
C SER A 18 11.96 9.79 -0.58
N THR A 19 12.30 9.49 0.67
CA THR A 19 11.73 8.39 1.46
C THR A 19 10.24 8.59 1.68
N ASN A 20 9.83 9.81 2.02
CA ASN A 20 8.42 10.16 2.15
C ASN A 20 7.63 10.00 0.85
N VAL A 21 8.19 10.36 -0.30
CA VAL A 21 7.51 10.10 -1.59
C VAL A 21 7.37 8.60 -1.84
N ILE A 22 8.34 7.78 -1.46
CA ILE A 22 8.23 6.33 -1.61
C ILE A 22 7.16 5.76 -0.66
N TYR A 23 7.10 6.24 0.58
CA TYR A 23 6.05 5.90 1.54
C TYR A 23 4.65 6.21 0.97
N GLU A 24 4.47 7.38 0.39
CA GLU A 24 3.19 7.77 -0.22
C GLU A 24 2.81 6.88 -1.41
N LEU A 25 3.78 6.44 -2.21
CA LEU A 25 3.55 5.50 -3.32
C LEU A 25 3.07 4.12 -2.86
N LEU A 26 3.27 3.74 -1.60
CA LEU A 26 2.87 2.41 -1.11
C LEU A 26 1.36 2.21 -1.15
N PHE A 27 0.58 3.30 -1.02
CA PHE A 27 -0.88 3.28 -0.89
C PHE A 27 -1.63 3.32 -2.22
N CYS A 28 -0.94 3.57 -3.34
CA CYS A 28 -1.52 3.55 -4.68
C CYS A 28 -2.82 4.40 -4.81
N ASP A 29 -2.87 5.53 -4.11
CA ASP A 29 -4.04 6.39 -3.95
C ASP A 29 -3.81 7.82 -4.49
N SER A 30 -2.76 8.02 -5.29
CA SER A 30 -2.53 9.28 -5.99
C SER A 30 -1.63 9.08 -7.22
N LEU A 31 -2.15 9.44 -8.40
CA LEU A 31 -1.39 9.43 -9.65
C LEU A 31 -0.32 10.53 -9.71
N THR A 32 -0.41 11.56 -8.86
CA THR A 32 0.52 12.70 -8.85
C THR A 32 1.96 12.25 -8.59
N TYR A 33 2.16 11.28 -7.70
CA TYR A 33 3.49 10.74 -7.40
C TYR A 33 4.12 9.95 -8.55
N TYR A 34 3.32 9.52 -9.55
CA TYR A 34 3.77 8.79 -10.73
C TYR A 34 3.99 9.71 -11.94
N LYS A 35 3.11 10.71 -12.15
CA LYS A 35 3.16 11.62 -13.31
C LYS A 35 4.53 12.27 -13.52
N ASN A 36 5.19 12.67 -12.42
CA ASN A 36 6.49 13.34 -12.49
C ASN A 36 7.67 12.37 -12.74
N ARG A 37 7.42 11.06 -12.75
CA ARG A 37 8.45 10.01 -12.83
C ARG A 37 8.36 9.19 -14.11
N ILE A 38 7.30 9.35 -14.90
CA ILE A 38 7.07 8.62 -16.15
C ILE A 38 7.22 9.60 -17.32
N GLN A 39 8.04 9.23 -18.29
CA GLN A 39 8.28 10.06 -19.47
C GLN A 39 7.26 9.75 -20.57
N SER A 40 6.90 10.79 -21.32
CA SER A 40 6.07 10.68 -22.53
C SER A 40 6.93 10.24 -23.74
N PRO A 41 6.41 9.44 -24.68
CA PRO A 41 5.04 8.94 -24.78
C PRO A 41 4.74 7.84 -23.75
N TYR A 42 3.54 7.89 -23.17
CA TYR A 42 3.08 6.83 -22.28
C TYR A 42 2.76 5.58 -23.07
N GLU A 43 3.04 4.42 -22.47
CA GLU A 43 2.62 3.11 -22.96
C GLU A 43 1.51 2.55 -22.07
N TYR A 44 0.79 1.53 -22.54
CA TYR A 44 -0.15 0.80 -21.69
C TYR A 44 0.61 0.21 -20.49
N PRO A 45 0.08 0.28 -19.26
CA PRO A 45 -1.24 0.78 -18.85
C PRO A 45 -1.31 2.28 -18.49
N TRP A 46 -0.20 3.00 -18.57
CA TRP A 46 -0.10 4.42 -18.20
C TRP A 46 -0.86 5.35 -19.14
N THR A 47 -1.01 4.99 -20.41
CA THR A 47 -1.90 5.71 -21.35
C THR A 47 -3.32 5.83 -20.82
N VAL A 48 -3.84 4.76 -20.20
CA VAL A 48 -5.19 4.72 -19.62
C VAL A 48 -5.23 5.49 -18.30
N LEU A 49 -4.29 5.21 -17.39
CA LEU A 49 -4.29 5.83 -16.06
C LEU A 49 -4.13 7.35 -16.11
N LEU A 50 -3.26 7.84 -17.01
CA LEU A 50 -2.89 9.25 -17.09
C LEU A 50 -3.76 10.07 -18.05
N ALA A 51 -4.69 9.44 -18.78
CA ALA A 51 -5.64 10.15 -19.62
C ALA A 51 -6.57 11.05 -18.80
N ASP A 52 -6.78 12.29 -19.26
CA ASP A 52 -7.64 13.29 -18.61
C ASP A 52 -9.07 12.75 -18.39
N THR A 53 -9.57 12.02 -19.39
CA THR A 53 -10.79 11.22 -19.32
C THR A 53 -10.42 9.82 -19.78
N ALA A 54 -10.71 8.81 -18.96
CA ALA A 54 -10.56 7.42 -19.37
C ALA A 54 -11.86 6.69 -19.06
N ASP A 55 -12.24 5.84 -20.00
CA ASP A 55 -13.50 5.11 -19.93
C ASP A 55 -13.47 4.09 -18.81
N ALA A 56 -14.64 3.84 -18.23
CA ALA A 56 -14.79 2.85 -17.16
C ALA A 56 -14.30 1.46 -17.60
N SER A 57 -14.55 1.08 -18.86
CA SER A 57 -14.10 -0.18 -19.43
C SER A 57 -12.58 -0.29 -19.47
N ASP A 58 -11.86 0.78 -19.83
CA ASP A 58 -10.41 0.74 -19.94
C ASP A 58 -9.75 0.61 -18.56
N LEU A 59 -10.27 1.33 -17.56
CA LEU A 59 -9.80 1.19 -16.18
C LEU A 59 -10.13 -0.18 -15.60
N GLN A 60 -11.31 -0.73 -15.91
CA GLN A 60 -11.68 -2.08 -15.51
C GLN A 60 -10.77 -3.12 -16.17
N ASN A 61 -10.40 -2.93 -17.44
CA ASN A 61 -9.45 -3.78 -18.15
C ASN A 61 -8.09 -3.75 -17.43
N VAL A 62 -7.54 -2.57 -17.13
CA VAL A 62 -6.27 -2.46 -16.38
C VAL A 62 -6.37 -3.15 -15.00
N ALA A 63 -7.47 -2.99 -14.27
CA ALA A 63 -7.65 -3.60 -12.95
C ALA A 63 -7.82 -5.14 -12.99
N ALA A 64 -8.30 -5.69 -14.11
CA ALA A 64 -8.53 -7.11 -14.32
C ALA A 64 -7.37 -7.82 -15.06
N ASP A 65 -6.50 -7.07 -15.74
CA ASP A 65 -5.41 -7.60 -16.54
C ASP A 65 -4.43 -8.43 -15.68
N PRO A 66 -4.18 -9.72 -15.98
CA PRO A 66 -3.25 -10.53 -15.22
C PRO A 66 -1.79 -10.08 -15.36
N ASP A 67 -1.41 -9.47 -16.48
CA ASP A 67 -0.04 -9.09 -16.82
C ASP A 67 0.36 -7.70 -16.29
N VAL A 68 -0.63 -6.93 -15.83
CA VAL A 68 -0.38 -5.64 -15.17
C VAL A 68 0.11 -5.88 -13.72
N GLU A 69 1.00 -5.02 -13.25
CA GLU A 69 1.50 -5.05 -11.87
C GLU A 69 0.42 -4.60 -10.86
N THR A 70 0.39 -5.19 -9.66
CA THR A 70 -0.71 -4.98 -8.70
C THR A 70 -0.85 -3.53 -8.22
N ARG A 71 0.24 -2.77 -8.07
CA ARG A 71 0.17 -1.34 -7.71
C ARG A 71 -0.60 -0.54 -8.75
N ILE A 72 -0.44 -0.90 -10.02
CA ILE A 72 -1.14 -0.28 -11.14
C ILE A 72 -2.63 -0.67 -11.16
N LYS A 73 -2.96 -1.93 -10.84
CA LYS A 73 -4.35 -2.36 -10.64
C LYS A 73 -5.02 -1.57 -9.51
N ALA A 74 -4.30 -1.33 -8.41
CA ALA A 74 -4.77 -0.54 -7.29
C ALA A 74 -5.02 0.92 -7.69
N LEU A 75 -4.13 1.54 -8.49
CA LEU A 75 -4.35 2.87 -9.06
C LEU A 75 -5.58 2.92 -9.98
N ALA A 76 -5.78 1.91 -10.84
CA ALA A 76 -6.96 1.83 -11.70
C ALA A 76 -8.25 1.74 -10.87
N CYS A 77 -8.24 0.91 -9.82
CA CYS A 77 -9.35 0.80 -8.87
C CYS A 77 -9.62 2.13 -8.15
N HIS A 78 -8.58 2.82 -7.70
CA HIS A 78 -8.69 4.15 -7.10
C HIS A 78 -9.33 5.15 -8.07
N ARG A 79 -8.88 5.18 -9.33
CA ARG A 79 -9.47 6.04 -10.36
C ARG A 79 -10.93 5.74 -10.64
N LEU A 80 -11.32 4.47 -10.68
CA LEU A 80 -12.74 4.08 -10.82
C LEU A 80 -13.57 4.65 -9.67
N ARG A 81 -13.09 4.55 -8.42
CA ARG A 81 -13.78 5.09 -7.24
C ARG A 81 -13.87 6.61 -7.24
N GLU A 82 -12.78 7.31 -7.54
CA GLU A 82 -12.77 8.77 -7.59
C GLU A 82 -13.77 9.34 -8.61
N ASN A 83 -14.00 8.61 -9.71
CA ASN A 83 -14.95 8.99 -10.75
C ASN A 83 -16.37 8.43 -10.53
N GLY A 84 -16.64 7.75 -9.40
CA GLY A 84 -17.93 7.14 -9.11
C GLY A 84 -18.33 6.03 -10.09
N LEU A 85 -17.36 5.39 -10.74
CA LEU A 85 -17.58 4.37 -11.75
C LEU A 85 -17.76 2.97 -11.13
N PRO A 86 -18.46 2.04 -11.80
CA PRO A 86 -18.66 0.69 -11.30
C PRO A 86 -17.34 -0.07 -11.10
N ILE A 87 -17.25 -0.82 -10.01
CA ILE A 87 -16.08 -1.63 -9.67
C ILE A 87 -16.50 -2.97 -9.05
N GLU A 88 -15.77 -4.03 -9.38
CA GLU A 88 -15.87 -5.30 -8.65
C GLU A 88 -15.43 -5.05 -7.20
N LYS A 89 -16.31 -5.35 -6.24
CA LYS A 89 -16.08 -5.04 -4.83
C LYS A 89 -15.26 -6.12 -4.14
N ARG A 90 -14.55 -5.74 -3.07
CA ARG A 90 -13.90 -6.65 -2.12
C ARG A 90 -12.77 -7.53 -2.70
N LYS A 91 -12.08 -7.09 -3.76
CA LYS A 91 -10.83 -7.71 -4.21
C LYS A 91 -9.66 -7.09 -3.46
N LEU A 92 -8.99 -7.86 -2.59
CA LEU A 92 -7.81 -7.42 -1.85
C LEU A 92 -6.59 -7.36 -2.78
N LEU A 93 -5.97 -6.19 -2.89
CA LEU A 93 -4.82 -5.93 -3.78
C LEU A 93 -3.52 -5.75 -3.01
N ALA A 94 -3.56 -5.12 -1.84
CA ALA A 94 -2.38 -4.94 -1.01
C ALA A 94 -2.73 -4.88 0.48
N VAL A 95 -1.73 -5.19 1.30
CA VAL A 95 -1.74 -5.02 2.75
C VAL A 95 -0.56 -4.13 3.13
N VAL A 96 -0.83 -3.03 3.83
CA VAL A 96 0.19 -2.10 4.32
C VAL A 96 0.13 -2.06 5.84
N VAL A 97 1.22 -2.43 6.50
CA VAL A 97 1.37 -2.41 7.95
C VAL A 97 2.34 -1.30 8.33
N GLU A 98 1.90 -0.39 9.18
CA GLU A 98 2.66 0.75 9.68
C GLU A 98 2.79 0.64 11.19
N VAL A 99 4.01 0.76 11.74
CA VAL A 99 4.29 0.71 13.18
C VAL A 99 4.93 2.03 13.60
N GLY A 100 4.23 2.79 14.44
CA GLY A 100 4.76 4.02 15.02
C GLY A 100 5.76 3.70 16.12
N LEU A 101 7.02 4.05 15.89
CA LEU A 101 8.15 3.86 16.81
C LEU A 101 8.61 5.21 17.37
N ASP A 102 9.33 5.19 18.49
CA ASP A 102 9.81 6.39 19.18
C ASP A 102 10.62 7.32 18.26
N ASN A 103 11.32 6.75 17.27
CA ASN A 103 12.21 7.48 16.37
C ASN A 103 11.81 7.37 14.89
N GLY A 104 10.54 7.07 14.59
CA GLY A 104 10.06 7.08 13.21
C GLY A 104 9.00 6.01 12.93
N LEU A 105 9.02 5.50 11.70
CA LEU A 105 8.00 4.60 11.20
C LEU A 105 8.62 3.39 10.53
N ASP A 106 8.18 2.20 10.93
CA ASP A 106 8.41 0.98 10.16
C ASP A 106 7.17 0.72 9.30
N VAL A 107 7.36 0.50 8.00
CA VAL A 107 6.27 0.19 7.06
C VAL A 107 6.62 -0.99 6.20
N LEU A 108 5.72 -1.99 6.18
CA LEU A 108 5.69 -3.05 5.18
C LEU A 108 4.49 -2.84 4.26
N ALA A 109 4.70 -2.83 2.96
CA ALA A 109 3.65 -2.98 1.95
C ALA A 109 3.85 -4.29 1.19
N SER A 110 2.84 -5.14 1.16
CA SER A 110 2.83 -6.42 0.43
C SER A 110 1.68 -6.43 -0.58
N TYR A 111 1.98 -6.81 -1.82
CA TYR A 111 1.05 -6.78 -2.94
C TYR A 111 0.66 -8.20 -3.39
N GLN A 112 -0.50 -8.31 -4.04
CA GLN A 112 -1.09 -9.58 -4.44
C GLN A 112 -0.19 -10.41 -5.38
N ASP A 113 0.64 -9.75 -6.18
CA ASP A 113 1.61 -10.39 -7.09
C ASP A 113 2.87 -10.92 -6.39
N GLY A 114 2.95 -10.85 -5.06
CA GLY A 114 4.08 -11.34 -4.29
C GLY A 114 5.21 -10.33 -4.11
N THR A 115 5.12 -9.14 -4.73
CA THR A 115 6.06 -8.05 -4.50
C THR A 115 5.83 -7.40 -3.14
N ALA A 116 6.89 -6.81 -2.58
CA ALA A 116 6.80 -6.10 -1.31
C ALA A 116 7.80 -4.94 -1.23
N ARG A 117 7.53 -3.99 -0.34
CA ARG A 117 8.47 -2.94 0.05
C ARG A 117 8.47 -2.80 1.56
N TYR A 118 9.64 -2.65 2.14
CA TYR A 118 9.81 -2.35 3.55
C TYR A 118 10.65 -1.10 3.70
N ILE A 119 10.23 -0.18 4.58
CA ILE A 119 10.98 1.01 4.98
C ILE A 119 11.06 0.97 6.50
N ASN A 120 12.27 1.06 7.05
CA ASN A 120 12.46 1.12 8.50
C ASN A 120 12.55 2.58 8.99
N GLN A 121 12.49 2.77 10.31
CA GLN A 121 12.64 4.08 10.96
C GLN A 121 13.95 4.81 10.65
N THR A 122 15.00 4.10 10.22
CA THR A 122 16.29 4.69 9.80
C THR A 122 16.32 5.01 8.30
N GLU A 123 15.17 4.92 7.62
CA GLU A 123 15.00 5.15 6.17
C GLU A 123 15.72 4.16 5.25
N ARG A 124 16.19 3.03 5.81
CA ARG A 124 16.65 1.92 4.99
C ARG A 124 15.43 1.27 4.35
N MET A 125 15.53 1.00 3.06
CA MET A 125 14.47 0.42 2.27
C MET A 125 14.89 -0.92 1.67
N VAL A 126 13.96 -1.87 1.68
CA VAL A 126 14.01 -3.11 0.91
C VAL A 126 12.96 -3.03 -0.19
N ILE A 127 13.36 -3.26 -1.44
CA ILE A 127 12.45 -3.39 -2.57
C ILE A 127 12.49 -4.85 -3.04
N TRP A 128 11.40 -5.58 -2.81
CA TRP A 128 11.28 -6.99 -3.15
C TRP A 128 10.46 -7.16 -4.44
N GLU A 129 11.15 -7.37 -5.56
CA GLU A 129 10.53 -7.58 -6.89
C GLU A 129 10.78 -8.98 -7.47
N ALA A 130 11.53 -9.82 -6.77
CA ALA A 130 11.86 -11.19 -7.19
C ALA A 130 11.17 -12.21 -6.26
N PRO A 131 9.84 -12.39 -6.35
CA PRO A 131 9.14 -13.34 -5.51
C PRO A 131 9.68 -14.76 -5.72
N ASP A 132 9.92 -15.45 -4.61
CA ASP A 132 10.31 -16.85 -4.58
C ASP A 132 9.26 -17.71 -3.87
N SER A 133 9.49 -19.02 -3.83
CA SER A 133 8.54 -19.96 -3.24
C SER A 133 8.24 -19.66 -1.76
N ARG A 134 9.22 -19.15 -1.00
CA ARG A 134 9.04 -18.85 0.42
C ARG A 134 8.34 -17.51 0.60
N SER A 135 8.74 -16.46 -0.11
CA SER A 135 8.04 -15.17 -0.05
C SER A 135 6.59 -15.31 -0.48
N ASN A 136 6.30 -16.12 -1.50
CA ASN A 136 4.93 -16.36 -1.96
C ASN A 136 4.04 -17.06 -0.91
N ILE A 137 4.60 -18.00 -0.14
CA ILE A 137 3.90 -18.62 0.98
C ILE A 137 3.59 -17.57 2.07
N LEU A 138 4.58 -16.74 2.42
CA LEU A 138 4.41 -15.71 3.45
C LEU A 138 3.40 -14.63 3.03
N THR A 139 3.46 -14.16 1.78
CA THR A 139 2.46 -13.26 1.20
C THR A 139 1.07 -13.91 1.20
N SER A 140 0.96 -15.19 0.80
CA SER A 140 -0.32 -15.90 0.82
C SER A 140 -0.91 -16.01 2.22
N ASN A 141 -0.08 -16.29 3.23
CA ASN A 141 -0.50 -16.33 4.64
C ASN A 141 -1.03 -14.95 5.09
N LEU A 142 -0.30 -13.88 4.77
CA LEU A 142 -0.72 -12.51 5.07
C LEU A 142 -2.06 -12.17 4.41
N PHE A 143 -2.23 -12.48 3.13
CA PHE A 143 -3.46 -12.19 2.39
C PHE A 143 -4.64 -13.01 2.92
N ASN A 144 -4.46 -14.29 3.20
CA ASN A 144 -5.51 -15.15 3.77
C ASN A 144 -5.98 -14.63 5.14
N ALA A 145 -5.04 -14.26 6.02
CA ALA A 145 -5.36 -13.66 7.31
C ALA A 145 -6.07 -12.30 7.14
N SER A 146 -5.62 -11.49 6.17
CA SER A 146 -6.19 -10.17 5.88
C SER A 146 -7.62 -10.24 5.32
N ILE A 147 -7.92 -11.23 4.48
CA ILE A 147 -9.28 -11.47 3.95
C ILE A 147 -10.27 -11.75 5.09
N ASN A 148 -9.84 -12.47 6.14
CA ASN A 148 -10.68 -12.70 7.33
C ASN A 148 -11.05 -11.41 8.08
N ILE A 149 -10.22 -10.37 7.97
CA ILE A 149 -10.48 -9.04 8.53
C ILE A 149 -11.40 -8.24 7.59
N VAL A 150 -11.04 -8.15 6.31
CA VAL A 150 -11.78 -7.39 5.28
C VAL A 150 -13.23 -7.88 5.13
N THR A 151 -13.49 -9.17 5.33
CA THR A 151 -14.86 -9.73 5.30
C THR A 151 -15.72 -9.29 6.48
N LYS A 152 -15.12 -8.80 7.57
CA LYS A 152 -15.81 -8.40 8.81
C LYS A 152 -15.94 -6.89 9.00
N ILE A 153 -15.17 -6.09 8.26
CA ILE A 153 -15.21 -4.63 8.33
C ILE A 153 -15.65 -4.01 7.00
N GLY A 154 -15.97 -2.72 7.03
CA GLY A 154 -16.34 -1.92 5.86
C GLY A 154 -15.19 -1.03 5.38
N PRO A 155 -15.32 -0.45 4.17
CA PRO A 155 -14.38 0.56 3.71
C PRO A 155 -14.47 1.81 4.60
N TRP A 156 -13.37 2.55 4.66
CA TRP A 156 -13.28 3.86 5.25
C TRP A 156 -13.76 4.92 4.26
N ASP A 157 -14.73 5.74 4.68
CA ASP A 157 -15.33 6.79 3.83
C ASP A 157 -14.54 8.11 3.85
N GLY A 158 -13.52 8.23 4.72
CA GLY A 158 -12.71 9.43 4.85
C GLY A 158 -11.41 9.39 4.03
N PRO A 159 -10.62 10.48 4.05
CA PRO A 159 -9.27 10.46 3.49
C PRO A 159 -8.37 9.47 4.24
N ARG A 160 -7.31 8.97 3.57
CA ARG A 160 -6.25 8.21 4.26
C ARG A 160 -5.72 9.02 5.43
N ARG A 161 -5.63 8.38 6.60
CA ARG A 161 -5.12 9.01 7.81
C ARG A 161 -3.60 9.21 7.71
N PRO A 162 -3.03 10.24 8.38
CA PRO A 162 -1.58 10.35 8.61
C PRO A 162 -1.01 9.07 9.20
N HIS A 163 0.29 8.80 9.14
CA HIS A 163 0.92 7.62 9.78
C HIS A 163 0.52 7.47 11.27
N PRO A 164 0.52 6.24 11.84
CA PRO A 164 0.14 6.04 13.24
C PRO A 164 1.10 6.77 14.19
N VAL A 165 0.59 7.14 15.36
CA VAL A 165 1.39 7.68 16.46
C VAL A 165 2.28 6.61 17.08
N GLU A 166 3.30 7.03 17.82
CA GLU A 166 4.18 6.15 18.61
C GLU A 166 3.38 5.16 19.46
N GLY A 167 3.81 3.90 19.47
CA GLY A 167 3.19 2.80 20.21
C GLY A 167 1.95 2.19 19.54
N ASN A 168 1.46 2.78 18.45
CA ASN A 168 0.37 2.23 17.67
C ASN A 168 0.84 1.50 16.42
N VAL A 169 0.06 0.50 16.02
CA VAL A 169 0.17 -0.15 14.72
C VAL A 169 -1.10 0.13 13.92
N ARG A 170 -0.96 0.34 12.61
CA ARG A 170 -2.05 0.34 11.65
C ARG A 170 -1.83 -0.77 10.64
N ILE A 171 -2.90 -1.52 10.38
CA ILE A 171 -2.97 -2.41 9.22
C ILE A 171 -4.04 -1.88 8.27
N SER A 172 -3.60 -1.53 7.06
CA SER A 172 -4.40 -0.99 5.97
C SER A 172 -4.52 -2.03 4.86
N PHE A 173 -5.70 -2.16 4.28
CA PHE A 173 -5.99 -3.06 3.18
C PHE A 173 -6.45 -2.24 1.98
N LEU A 174 -5.70 -2.33 0.89
CA LEU A 174 -6.05 -1.71 -0.38
C LEU A 174 -6.98 -2.69 -1.09
N VAL A 175 -8.27 -2.38 -1.07
CA VAL A 175 -9.31 -3.20 -1.67
C VAL A 175 -9.83 -2.47 -2.90
N SER A 176 -10.30 -3.21 -3.90
CA SER A 176 -10.85 -2.65 -5.13
C SER A 176 -11.94 -1.60 -4.87
N ASP A 177 -12.77 -1.76 -3.85
CA ASP A 177 -13.84 -0.82 -3.50
C ASP A 177 -13.50 0.19 -2.40
N GLY A 178 -12.29 0.19 -1.84
CA GLY A 178 -11.87 1.22 -0.90
C GLY A 178 -10.67 0.88 -0.04
N LEU A 179 -10.32 1.81 0.85
CA LEU A 179 -9.35 1.59 1.92
C LEU A 179 -10.07 0.99 3.12
N TYR A 180 -9.59 -0.11 3.65
CA TYR A 180 -10.07 -0.70 4.89
C TYR A 180 -8.90 -0.62 5.89
N PHE A 181 -9.14 -0.36 7.17
CA PHE A 181 -8.03 -0.40 8.13
C PHE A 181 -8.48 -0.69 9.55
N GLY A 182 -7.53 -1.15 10.36
CA GLY A 182 -7.59 -1.15 11.81
C GLY A 182 -6.36 -0.45 12.39
N GLU A 183 -6.53 0.32 13.45
CA GLU A 183 -5.45 1.03 14.14
C GLU A 183 -5.67 0.96 15.65
N GLY A 184 -4.59 0.77 16.40
CA GLY A 184 -4.62 0.77 17.86
C GLY A 184 -3.25 0.50 18.47
N PRO A 185 -3.16 0.45 19.81
CA PRO A 185 -1.93 0.12 20.50
C PRO A 185 -1.38 -1.23 20.04
N ILE A 186 -0.07 -1.30 19.81
CA ILE A 186 0.58 -2.47 19.24
C ILE A 186 0.31 -3.74 20.05
N ASN A 187 0.44 -3.66 21.37
CA ASN A 187 0.17 -4.78 22.28
C ASN A 187 -1.29 -5.28 22.22
N VAL A 188 -2.24 -4.38 22.00
CA VAL A 188 -3.67 -4.71 21.89
C VAL A 188 -3.93 -5.43 20.57
N LEU A 189 -3.48 -4.89 19.43
CA LEU A 189 -3.76 -5.51 18.14
C LEU A 189 -3.00 -6.84 17.93
N PHE A 190 -1.80 -7.00 18.49
CA PHE A 190 -1.11 -8.29 18.50
C PHE A 190 -1.76 -9.33 19.43
N SER A 191 -2.58 -8.90 20.40
CA SER A 191 -3.37 -9.79 21.26
C SER A 191 -4.79 -10.04 20.72
N ASP A 192 -5.23 -9.26 19.74
CA ASP A 192 -6.56 -9.36 19.16
C ASP A 192 -6.67 -10.59 18.26
N ALA A 193 -7.69 -11.42 18.49
CA ALA A 193 -7.86 -12.70 17.78
C ALA A 193 -8.12 -12.52 16.27
N LEU A 194 -8.59 -11.34 15.84
CA LEU A 194 -8.86 -11.05 14.44
C LEU A 194 -7.64 -10.42 13.74
N ALA A 195 -6.96 -9.47 14.37
CA ALA A 195 -5.83 -8.74 13.79
C ALA A 195 -4.49 -9.48 13.91
N SER A 196 -4.25 -10.18 15.03
CA SER A 196 -2.97 -10.81 15.34
C SER A 196 -2.45 -11.77 14.26
N PRO A 197 -3.27 -12.63 13.64
CA PRO A 197 -2.80 -13.52 12.57
C PRO A 197 -2.21 -12.76 11.37
N ALA A 198 -2.82 -11.64 10.97
CA ALA A 198 -2.33 -10.85 9.84
C ALA A 198 -1.05 -10.07 10.22
N LEU A 199 -1.00 -9.49 11.42
CA LEU A 199 0.19 -8.79 11.90
C LEU A 199 1.40 -9.71 12.10
N THR A 200 1.15 -10.95 12.56
CA THR A 200 2.20 -11.98 12.68
C THR A 200 2.73 -12.36 11.31
N ALA A 201 1.85 -12.65 10.34
CA ALA A 201 2.26 -12.98 8.98
C ALA A 201 3.00 -11.82 8.28
N ALA A 202 2.61 -10.57 8.54
CA ALA A 202 3.32 -9.40 8.06
C ALA A 202 4.74 -9.31 8.65
N THR A 203 4.89 -9.56 9.95
CA THR A 203 6.20 -9.62 10.62
C THR A 203 7.10 -10.70 9.99
N GLU A 204 6.56 -11.90 9.76
CA GLU A 204 7.32 -12.99 9.13
C GLU A 204 7.78 -12.65 7.71
N LEU A 205 6.92 -12.03 6.90
CA LEU A 205 7.29 -11.57 5.55
C LEU A 205 8.37 -10.49 5.61
N MET A 206 8.21 -9.50 6.49
CA MET A 206 9.18 -8.40 6.67
C MET A 206 10.57 -8.93 7.08
N GLN A 207 10.61 -9.86 8.05
CA GLN A 207 11.85 -10.51 8.46
C GLN A 207 12.51 -11.22 7.28
N TYR A 208 11.74 -12.03 6.55
CA TYR A 208 12.26 -12.80 5.42
C TYR A 208 12.88 -11.91 4.33
N VAL A 209 12.16 -10.88 3.86
CA VAL A 209 12.67 -10.02 2.78
C VAL A 209 13.88 -9.20 3.22
N THR A 210 13.93 -8.80 4.51
CA THR A 210 15.07 -8.06 5.07
C THR A 210 16.30 -8.94 5.23
N GLU A 211 16.14 -10.18 5.70
CA GLU A 211 17.22 -11.16 5.77
C GLU A 211 17.78 -11.46 4.38
N LYS A 212 16.90 -11.63 3.38
CA LYS A 212 17.31 -11.86 2.00
C LYS A 212 18.08 -10.70 1.39
N ASP A 213 17.62 -9.47 1.60
CA ASP A 213 18.33 -8.25 1.16
C ASP A 213 19.76 -8.21 1.70
N LEU A 214 19.94 -8.52 2.99
CA LEU A 214 21.27 -8.58 3.63
C LEU A 214 22.17 -9.65 3.04
N THR A 215 21.62 -10.80 2.62
CA THR A 215 22.42 -11.91 2.05
C THR A 215 22.76 -11.73 0.57
N ASN A 216 22.06 -10.84 -0.14
CA ASN A 216 22.27 -10.57 -1.57
C ASN A 216 23.18 -9.35 -1.83
N GLN A 217 23.65 -8.68 -0.77
CA GLN A 217 24.65 -7.61 -0.80
C GLN A 217 26.07 -8.18 -0.70
#